data_AF-A0A932J1V7-F1
#
_entry.id   AF-A0A932J1V7-F1
#
_cell.length_a   1.000
_cell.length_b   1.000
_cell.length_c   1.000
_cell.angle_alpha   90.00
_cell.angle_beta   90.00
_cell.angle_gamma   90.00
#
_symmetry.space_group_name_H-M   'P 1'
#
loop_
_entity.id
_entity.type
_entity.pdbx_description
1 polymer ?
#
loop_
_entity_poly.entity_id
_entity_poly.type
_entity_poly.pdbx_seq_one_letter_code
_entity_poly.pdbx_strand_id
1 'polypeptide(L)'
;LAAQVQAQSQFTLAVNGRFKGGHITRHYGQPQQNVHAIQLEMCQSTYMDESHPFAYRPDLAQQVQPLLKQMIEVVLQWGQVEGGRKNAE
;
A
#
# COMPACT_ATOMS: atom_id res chain seq x y z
N LEU A 1 4.78 3.60 7.66
CA LEU A 1 4.56 3.38 6.21
C LEU A 1 4.91 4.60 5.36
N ALA A 2 4.13 5.69 5.39
CA ALA A 2 4.31 6.86 4.51
C ALA A 2 5.76 7.37 4.41
N ALA A 3 6.41 7.66 5.54
CA ALA A 3 7.80 8.13 5.57
C ALA A 3 8.79 7.15 4.91
N GLN A 4 8.59 5.84 5.08
CA GLN A 4 9.45 4.81 4.48
C GLN A 4 9.34 4.77 2.96
N VAL A 5 8.12 4.98 2.43
CA VAL A 5 7.82 4.94 0.99
C VAL A 5 8.23 6.25 0.31
N GLN A 6 8.25 7.37 1.05
CA GLN A 6 8.71 8.66 0.52
C GLN A 6 10.23 8.76 0.35
N ALA A 7 11.01 7.81 0.89
CA ALA A 7 12.46 7.80 0.79
C ALA A 7 13.00 7.40 -0.61
N GLN A 8 12.17 6.79 -1.47
CA GLN A 8 12.54 6.48 -2.86
C GLN A 8 12.19 7.64 -3.80
N SER A 9 12.89 7.73 -4.93
CA SER A 9 12.74 8.80 -5.93
C SER A 9 12.25 8.32 -7.30
N GLN A 10 12.07 7.02 -7.51
CA GLN A 10 11.70 6.42 -8.80
C GLN A 10 10.22 6.63 -9.15
N PHE A 11 9.33 6.60 -8.14
CA PHE A 11 7.89 6.77 -8.29
C PHE A 11 7.40 7.98 -7.53
N THR A 12 6.43 8.69 -8.11
CA THR A 12 5.74 9.77 -7.39
C THR A 12 4.68 9.16 -6.45
N LEU A 13 4.57 9.72 -5.25
CA LEU A 13 3.66 9.23 -4.21
C LEU A 13 2.84 10.39 -3.66
N ALA A 14 1.56 10.16 -3.42
CA ALA A 14 0.69 11.06 -2.64
C ALA A 14 0.10 10.29 -1.46
N VAL A 15 0.21 10.83 -0.24
CA VAL A 15 -0.35 10.24 0.98
C VAL A 15 -1.53 11.09 1.42
N ASN A 16 -2.74 10.51 1.44
CA ASN A 16 -3.99 11.23 1.73
C ASN A 16 -4.18 12.50 0.87
N GLY A 17 -3.54 12.56 -0.30
CA GLY A 17 -3.56 13.72 -1.18
C GLY A 17 -4.80 13.69 -2.07
N ARG A 18 -4.78 12.79 -3.06
CA ARG A 18 -5.85 12.65 -4.05
C ARG A 18 -7.05 11.88 -3.50
N PHE A 19 -6.77 10.82 -2.73
CA PHE A 19 -7.76 9.94 -2.15
C PHE A 19 -7.38 9.63 -0.70
N LYS A 20 -8.36 9.69 0.22
CA LYS A 20 -8.16 9.59 1.68
C LYS A 20 -8.78 8.32 2.28
N GLY A 21 -9.10 7.33 1.44
CA GLY A 21 -9.90 6.18 1.83
C GLY A 21 -11.40 6.43 1.70
N GLY A 22 -12.09 5.48 1.05
CA GLY A 22 -13.52 5.51 0.77
C GLY A 22 -14.36 4.68 1.74
N HIS A 23 -15.49 4.17 1.23
CA HIS A 23 -16.40 3.31 1.97
C HIS A 23 -15.68 2.11 2.61
N ILE A 24 -14.86 1.39 1.83
CA ILE A 24 -14.20 0.16 2.29
C ILE A 24 -13.31 0.42 3.52
N THR A 25 -12.42 1.40 3.47
CA THR A 25 -11.50 1.66 4.60
C THR A 25 -12.21 2.16 5.85
N ARG A 26 -13.32 2.91 5.69
CA ARG A 26 -14.10 3.45 6.82
C ARG A 26 -15.04 2.42 7.44
N HIS A 27 -15.62 1.55 6.61
CA HIS A 27 -16.59 0.56 7.05
C HIS A 27 -15.89 -0.66 7.66
N TYR A 28 -14.83 -1.15 7.01
CA TYR A 28 -14.11 -2.35 7.46
C TYR A 28 -12.91 -2.05 8.36
N GLY A 29 -12.40 -0.82 8.38
CA GLY A 29 -11.40 -0.41 9.36
C GLY A 29 -12.03 -0.22 10.73
N GLN A 30 -11.65 -1.06 11.69
CA GLN A 30 -12.07 -0.99 13.09
C GLN A 30 -10.83 -0.99 14.00
N PRO A 31 -10.07 0.11 14.08
CA PRO A 31 -8.81 0.15 14.82
C PRO A 31 -8.96 -0.22 16.30
N GLN A 32 -10.11 0.07 16.91
CA GLN A 32 -10.42 -0.30 18.29
C GLN A 32 -10.51 -1.82 18.49
N GLN A 33 -10.82 -2.57 17.42
CA GLN A 33 -10.87 -4.03 17.39
C GLN A 33 -9.61 -4.62 16.73
N ASN A 34 -8.53 -3.85 16.59
CA ASN A 34 -7.29 -4.24 15.91
C ASN A 34 -7.45 -4.59 14.42
N VAL A 35 -8.51 -4.10 13.78
CA VAL A 35 -8.70 -4.26 12.33
C VAL A 35 -8.32 -2.95 11.65
N HIS A 36 -7.23 -2.94 10.90
CA HIS A 36 -6.73 -1.75 10.20
C HIS A 36 -6.87 -1.94 8.70
N ALA A 37 -7.36 -0.90 8.02
CA ALA A 37 -7.55 -0.91 6.58
C ALA A 37 -6.70 0.20 5.92
N ILE A 38 -6.00 -0.14 4.86
CA ILE A 38 -5.19 0.77 4.04
C ILE A 38 -5.69 0.67 2.61
N GLN A 39 -5.83 1.80 1.92
CA GLN A 39 -6.10 1.87 0.49
C GLN A 39 -4.81 2.21 -0.25
N LEU A 40 -4.50 1.43 -1.28
CA LEU A 40 -3.38 1.66 -2.19
C LEU A 40 -3.93 1.86 -3.60
N GLU A 41 -3.50 2.95 -4.23
CA GLU A 41 -3.86 3.26 -5.60
C GLU A 41 -2.61 3.38 -6.46
N MET A 42 -2.67 2.84 -7.68
CA MET A 42 -1.55 2.78 -8.60
C MET A 42 -1.97 3.27 -9.98
N CYS A 43 -1.10 4.03 -10.65
CA CYS A 43 -1.29 4.37 -12.05
C CYS A 43 -1.13 3.11 -12.91
N GLN A 44 -2.04 2.88 -13.85
CA GLN A 44 -2.01 1.71 -14.74
C GLN A 44 -0.71 1.61 -15.54
N SER A 45 -0.16 2.74 -15.96
CA SER A 45 1.15 2.85 -16.61
C SER A 45 2.34 2.26 -15.84
N THR A 46 2.16 1.86 -14.57
CA THR A 46 3.21 1.18 -13.79
C THR A 46 3.21 -0.34 -13.95
N TYR A 47 2.19 -0.94 -14.57
CA TYR A 47 2.10 -2.41 -14.68
C TYR A 47 1.32 -2.94 -15.90
N MET A 48 0.70 -2.09 -16.72
CA MET A 48 -0.09 -2.53 -17.86
C MET A 48 -0.14 -1.46 -18.96
N ASP A 49 -0.53 -1.87 -20.16
CA ASP A 49 -0.86 -0.95 -21.24
C ASP A 49 -2.18 -0.21 -20.92
N GLU A 50 -2.23 1.10 -21.18
CA GLU A 50 -3.41 1.94 -20.92
C GLU A 50 -4.41 1.92 -22.09
N SER A 51 -4.17 1.09 -23.11
CA SER A 51 -5.05 0.90 -24.26
C SER A 51 -5.44 -0.57 -24.41
N HIS A 52 -6.64 -0.81 -24.92
CA HIS A 52 -7.14 -2.15 -25.19
C HIS A 52 -6.15 -2.95 -26.07
N PRO A 53 -5.79 -4.20 -25.71
CA PRO A 53 -6.47 -5.09 -24.77
C PRO A 53 -6.02 -5.00 -23.30
N PHE A 54 -5.33 -3.92 -22.91
CA PHE A 54 -4.92 -3.65 -21.53
C PHE A 54 -3.96 -4.73 -21.00
N ALA A 55 -3.02 -5.14 -21.83
CA ALA A 55 -2.12 -6.24 -21.51
C ALA A 55 -1.28 -5.91 -20.28
N TYR A 56 -1.08 -6.90 -19.42
CA TYR A 56 -0.12 -6.80 -18.33
C TYR A 56 1.29 -6.63 -18.90
N ARG A 57 2.09 -5.76 -18.28
CA ARG A 57 3.45 -5.43 -18.69
C ARG A 57 4.44 -5.87 -17.62
N PRO A 58 4.98 -7.10 -17.72
CA PRO A 58 5.93 -7.62 -16.72
C PRO A 58 7.14 -6.72 -16.55
N ASP A 59 7.62 -6.11 -17.64
CA ASP A 59 8.76 -5.20 -17.65
C ASP A 59 8.53 -3.90 -16.85
N LEU A 60 7.29 -3.40 -16.82
CA LEU A 60 6.91 -2.25 -15.99
C LEU A 60 6.62 -2.69 -14.56
N ALA A 61 5.84 -3.77 -14.41
CA ALA A 61 5.43 -4.25 -13.10
C ALA A 61 6.62 -4.70 -12.24
N GLN A 62 7.66 -5.29 -12.85
CA GLN A 62 8.89 -5.66 -12.16
C GLN A 62 9.59 -4.45 -11.53
N GLN A 63 9.39 -3.24 -12.05
CA GLN A 63 10.00 -2.03 -11.50
C GLN A 63 9.28 -1.55 -10.23
N VAL A 64 7.95 -1.70 -10.16
CA VAL A 64 7.15 -1.24 -9.00
C VAL A 64 7.02 -2.31 -7.91
N GLN A 65 7.16 -3.59 -8.26
CA GLN A 65 7.07 -4.72 -7.31
C GLN A 65 7.98 -4.60 -6.08
N PRO A 66 9.26 -4.18 -6.17
CA PRO A 66 10.11 -4.01 -4.99
C PRO A 66 9.53 -3.01 -3.99
N LEU A 67 8.97 -1.89 -4.47
CA LEU A 67 8.34 -0.89 -3.62
C LEU A 67 7.08 -1.45 -2.95
N LEU A 68 6.24 -2.16 -3.69
CA LEU A 68 5.05 -2.82 -3.14
C LEU A 68 5.41 -3.84 -2.06
N LYS A 69 6.46 -4.64 -2.30
CA LYS A 69 6.96 -5.61 -1.33
C LYS A 69 7.41 -4.92 -0.04
N GLN A 70 8.21 -3.87 -0.17
CA GLN A 70 8.65 -3.08 0.98
C GLN A 70 7.47 -2.47 1.75
N MET A 71 6.44 -1.98 1.07
CA MET A 71 5.23 -1.45 1.71
C MET A 71 4.51 -2.51 2.55
N ILE A 72 4.33 -3.71 2.00
CA ILE A 72 3.68 -4.83 2.69
C ILE A 72 4.53 -5.27 3.88
N GLU A 73 5.85 -5.40 3.71
CA GLU A 73 6.77 -5.78 4.80
C GLU A 73 6.70 -4.81 5.97
N VAL A 74 6.66 -3.49 5.71
CA VAL A 74 6.51 -2.47 6.76
C VAL A 74 5.18 -2.64 7.51
N VAL A 75 4.09 -2.94 6.81
CA VAL A 75 2.78 -3.16 7.45
C VAL A 75 2.78 -4.45 8.27
N LEU A 76 3.39 -5.53 7.76
CA LEU A 76 3.51 -6.80 8.48
C LEU A 76 4.36 -6.65 9.75
N GLN A 77 5.51 -5.99 9.65
CA GLN A 77 6.38 -5.72 10.80
C GLN A 77 5.66 -4.89 11.87
N TRP A 78 4.94 -3.85 11.45
CA TRP A 78 4.13 -3.06 12.38
C TRP A 78 3.05 -3.91 13.06
N GLY A 79 2.33 -4.74 12.31
CA GLY A 79 1.29 -5.63 12.86
C GLY A 79 1.85 -6.65 13.86
N GLN A 80 3.06 -7.17 13.63
CA GLN A 80 3.74 -8.07 14.56
C GLN A 80 4.12 -7.37 15.88
N VAL A 81 4.62 -6.13 15.80
CA VAL A 81 4.95 -5.35 16.99
C VAL A 81 3.69 -4.99 17.78
N GLU A 82 2.63 -4.51 17.10
CA GLU A 82 1.38 -4.12 17.75
C GLU A 82 0.66 -5.33 18.38
N GLY A 83 0.64 -6.47 17.68
CA GLY A 83 0.09 -7.71 18.20
C GLY A 83 0.91 -8.29 19.37
N GLY A 84 2.25 -8.21 19.31
CA GLY A 84 3.14 -8.66 20.37
C GLY A 84 3.05 -7.80 21.64
N ARG A 85 2.85 -6.48 21.50
CA ARG A 85 2.72 -5.55 22.62
C ARG A 85 1.47 -5.83 23.48
N LYS A 86 0.39 -6.31 22.87
CA LYS A 86 -0.85 -6.69 23.59
C LYS A 86 -0.80 -8.05 24.28
N ASN A 87 0.10 -8.95 23.88
CA ASN A 87 0.28 -10.24 24.55
C ASN A 87 1.16 -10.15 25.81
N ALA A 88 1.76 -8.99 26.06
CA ALA A 88 2.63 -8.71 27.20
C ALA A 88 1.95 -7.90 28.32
N GLU A 89 0.69 -7.50 28.12
CA GLU A 89 -0.21 -6.85 29.10
C GLU A 89 -1.27 -7.86 29.59
#